data_AF-A0A2L0BHD0-F1
#
_entry.id   AF-A0A2L0BHD0-F1
#
_cell.length_a   1.000
_cell.length_b   1.000
_cell.length_c   1.000
_cell.angle_alpha   90.00
_cell.angle_beta   90.00
_cell.angle_gamma   90.00
#
_symmetry.space_group_name_H-M   'P 1'
#
loop_
_entity.id
_entity.type
_entity.pdbx_description
1 polymer ?
#
loop_
_entity_poly.entity_id
_entity_poly.type
_entity_poly.pdbx_seq_one_letter_code
_entity_poly.pdbx_strand_id
1 'polypeptide(L)'
;NLQRFGEVLENFGPQFRQDHTFTLILRLRHNVIKTAIRAIGLSYSRISPQDIAKKLGLDSAEDAEFIVAKAIRDGVIEATLDPQGGYMRSKESSDIYCTKEPQMAFHQRISFCLDLHNQSVK
;
A
#
# COMPACT_ATOMS: atom_id res chain seq x y z
N ASN A 1 -10.29 -8.52 -4.52
CA ASN A 1 -10.64 -8.81 -5.93
C ASN A 1 -9.40 -9.11 -6.77
N LEU A 2 -8.58 -10.08 -6.35
CA LEU A 2 -7.46 -10.60 -7.16
C LEU A 2 -7.97 -11.46 -8.34
N GLN A 3 -9.08 -12.17 -8.13
CA GLN A 3 -9.75 -12.99 -9.16
C GLN A 3 -10.19 -12.14 -10.36
N ARG A 4 -10.90 -11.03 -10.11
CA ARG A 4 -11.31 -10.08 -11.17
C ARG A 4 -10.12 -9.48 -11.93
N PHE A 5 -8.97 -9.29 -11.28
CA PHE A 5 -7.77 -8.82 -11.95
C PHE A 5 -7.22 -9.88 -12.92
N GLY A 6 -7.24 -11.16 -12.51
CA GLY A 6 -6.89 -12.29 -13.39
C GLY A 6 -7.80 -12.38 -14.61
N GLU A 7 -9.13 -12.34 -14.41
CA GLU A 7 -10.11 -12.40 -15.50
C GLU A 7 -9.91 -11.30 -16.55
N VAL A 8 -9.67 -10.05 -16.11
CA VAL A 8 -9.42 -8.93 -17.03
C VAL A 8 -8.09 -9.10 -17.77
N LEU A 9 -7.07 -9.64 -17.11
CA LEU A 9 -5.78 -9.91 -17.73
C LEU A 9 -5.90 -10.97 -18.84
N GLU A 10 -6.69 -12.01 -18.61
CA GLU A 10 -6.92 -13.07 -19.61
C GLU A 10 -7.75 -12.57 -20.80
N ASN A 11 -8.82 -11.80 -20.53
CA ASN A 11 -9.71 -11.28 -21.56
C ASN A 11 -9.04 -10.22 -22.47
N PHE A 12 -8.23 -9.32 -21.91
CA PHE A 12 -7.62 -8.20 -22.64
C PHE A 12 -6.10 -8.35 -22.87
N GLY A 13 -5.54 -9.51 -22.53
CA GLY A 13 -4.12 -9.84 -22.71
C GLY A 13 -3.51 -9.56 -24.10
N PRO A 14 -4.19 -9.82 -25.24
CA PRO A 14 -3.63 -9.49 -26.55
C PRO A 14 -3.57 -7.98 -26.81
N GLN A 15 -4.56 -7.21 -26.34
CA GLN A 15 -4.60 -5.76 -26.49
C GLN A 15 -3.47 -5.08 -25.70
N PHE A 16 -3.23 -5.52 -24.46
CA PHE A 16 -2.14 -5.00 -23.64
C PHE A 16 -0.73 -5.29 -24.19
N ARG A 17 -0.57 -6.37 -24.97
CA ARG A 17 0.69 -6.65 -25.66
C ARG A 17 0.88 -5.73 -26.86
N GLN A 18 -0.18 -5.40 -27.58
CA GLN A 18 -0.15 -4.42 -28.67
C GLN A 18 0.18 -3.01 -28.16
N ASP A 19 -0.35 -2.64 -26.99
CA ASP A 19 -0.12 -1.33 -26.37
C ASP A 19 1.23 -1.20 -25.64
N HIS A 20 2.08 -2.24 -25.66
CA HIS A 20 3.36 -2.32 -24.93
C HIS A 20 3.25 -2.07 -23.40
N THR A 21 2.06 -2.12 -22.82
CA THR A 21 1.79 -1.86 -21.40
C THR A 21 1.87 -3.11 -20.53
N PHE A 22 2.11 -4.27 -21.14
CA PHE A 22 2.15 -5.57 -20.47
C PHE A 22 3.08 -5.63 -19.25
N THR A 23 4.27 -5.01 -19.32
CA THR A 23 5.23 -4.95 -18.20
C THR A 23 4.68 -4.17 -17.00
N LEU A 24 3.88 -3.14 -17.24
CA LEU A 24 3.26 -2.33 -16.19
C LEU A 24 2.18 -3.13 -15.47
N ILE A 25 1.38 -3.89 -16.22
CA ILE A 25 0.29 -4.72 -15.71
C ILE A 25 0.82 -5.85 -14.83
N LEU A 26 1.92 -6.49 -15.21
CA LEU A 26 2.61 -7.48 -14.37
C LEU A 26 3.01 -6.91 -13.01
N ARG A 27 3.53 -5.68 -12.99
CA ARG A 27 3.86 -4.96 -11.74
C ARG A 27 2.61 -4.56 -10.96
N LEU A 28 1.50 -4.30 -11.65
CA LEU A 28 0.23 -3.93 -11.02
C LEU A 28 -0.27 -5.04 -10.09
N ARG A 29 -0.07 -6.31 -10.43
CA ARG A 29 -0.48 -7.44 -9.57
C ARG A 29 0.07 -7.33 -8.15
N HIS A 30 1.36 -7.06 -8.00
CA HIS A 30 1.97 -6.88 -6.68
C HIS A 30 1.52 -5.58 -6.00
N ASN A 31 1.21 -4.53 -6.77
CA ASN A 31 0.63 -3.30 -6.22
C ASN A 31 -0.80 -3.51 -5.72
N VAL A 32 -1.63 -4.29 -6.42
CA VAL A 32 -2.99 -4.64 -5.97
C VAL A 32 -2.96 -5.36 -4.62
N ILE A 33 -2.02 -6.29 -4.44
CA ILE A 33 -1.81 -6.99 -3.15
C ILE A 33 -1.41 -5.98 -2.06
N LYS A 34 -0.45 -5.10 -2.34
CA LYS A 34 -0.01 -4.05 -1.41
C LYS A 34 -1.14 -3.12 -1.01
N THR A 35 -1.95 -2.67 -1.97
CA THR A 35 -3.10 -1.80 -1.73
C THR A 35 -4.18 -2.51 -0.90
N ALA A 36 -4.44 -3.80 -1.17
CA ALA A 36 -5.39 -4.58 -0.39
C ALA A 36 -4.96 -4.71 1.08
N ILE A 37 -3.67 -4.99 1.33
CA ILE A 37 -3.11 -5.07 2.68
C ILE A 37 -3.18 -3.72 3.39
N ARG A 38 -2.89 -2.62 2.68
CA ARG A 38 -3.03 -1.27 3.23
C ARG A 38 -4.47 -0.97 3.66
N ALA A 39 -5.46 -1.36 2.84
CA ALA A 39 -6.87 -1.19 3.17
C ALA A 39 -7.27 -2.01 4.41
N ILE A 40 -6.76 -3.24 4.55
CA ILE A 40 -6.98 -4.08 5.74
C ILE A 40 -6.34 -3.44 6.98
N GLY A 41 -5.09 -2.98 6.88
CA GLY A 41 -4.36 -2.35 7.98
C GLY A 41 -5.01 -1.04 8.47
N LEU A 42 -5.66 -0.29 7.57
CA LEU A 42 -6.46 0.89 7.91
C LEU A 42 -7.80 0.53 8.57
N SER A 43 -8.39 -0.61 8.21
CA SER A 43 -9.73 -0.99 8.66
C SER A 43 -9.73 -1.73 10.01
N TYR A 44 -8.63 -2.41 10.36
CA TYR A 44 -8.54 -3.25 11.54
C TYR A 44 -7.36 -2.84 12.42
N SER A 45 -7.62 -2.64 13.72
CA SER A 45 -6.57 -2.43 14.74
C SER A 45 -5.81 -3.73 15.05
N ARG A 46 -6.53 -4.86 15.05
CA ARG A 46 -5.98 -6.20 15.22
C ARG A 46 -6.65 -7.16 14.26
N ILE A 47 -5.86 -7.98 13.58
CA ILE A 47 -6.36 -8.99 12.64
C ILE A 47 -5.46 -10.24 12.64
N SER A 48 -6.06 -11.42 12.52
CA SER A 48 -5.33 -12.68 12.42
C SER A 48 -4.81 -12.92 10.99
N PRO A 49 -3.65 -13.58 10.80
CA PRO A 49 -3.15 -13.96 9.47
C PRO A 49 -4.14 -14.84 8.68
N GLN A 50 -4.94 -15.66 9.37
CA GLN A 50 -5.96 -16.52 8.75
C GLN A 50 -7.09 -15.70 8.13
N ASP A 51 -7.54 -14.63 8.80
CA ASP A 51 -8.57 -13.74 8.27
C ASP A 51 -8.04 -12.90 7.11
N ILE A 52 -6.76 -12.52 7.15
CA ILE A 52 -6.07 -11.88 6.03
C ILE A 52 -6.04 -12.83 4.82
N ALA A 53 -5.63 -14.09 5.02
CA ALA A 53 -5.59 -15.10 3.96
C ALA A 53 -6.96 -15.27 3.28
N LYS A 54 -8.03 -15.43 4.08
CA LYS A 54 -9.41 -15.53 3.57
C LYS A 54 -9.85 -14.29 2.79
N LYS A 55 -9.51 -13.08 3.26
CA LYS A 55 -9.87 -11.82 2.58
C LYS A 55 -9.09 -11.59 1.28
N LEU A 56 -7.83 -12.04 1.22
CA LEU A 56 -7.03 -11.98 0.00
C LEU A 56 -7.33 -13.13 -0.98
N GLY A 57 -7.93 -14.22 -0.50
CA GLY A 57 -8.15 -15.43 -1.28
C GLY A 57 -6.88 -16.26 -1.43
N LEU A 58 -6.06 -16.34 -0.36
CA LEU A 58 -4.88 -17.18 -0.28
C LEU A 58 -5.23 -18.48 0.48
N ASP A 59 -4.69 -19.61 0.01
CA ASP A 59 -4.97 -20.93 0.58
C ASP A 59 -4.18 -21.23 1.87
N SER A 60 -3.04 -20.56 2.09
CA SER A 60 -2.16 -20.77 3.23
C SER A 60 -2.08 -19.56 4.16
N ALA A 61 -2.12 -19.82 5.47
CA ALA A 61 -1.90 -18.81 6.50
C ALA A 61 -0.44 -18.35 6.56
N GLU A 62 0.52 -19.24 6.22
CA GLU A 62 1.95 -18.94 6.21
C GLU A 62 2.31 -17.95 5.09
N ASP A 63 1.67 -18.09 3.92
CA ASP A 63 1.82 -17.14 2.81
C ASP A 63 1.30 -15.75 3.19
N ALA A 64 0.17 -15.69 3.89
CA ALA A 64 -0.36 -14.42 4.37
C ALA A 64 0.60 -13.74 5.37
N GLU A 65 1.21 -14.50 6.28
CA GLU A 65 2.21 -13.99 7.20
C GLU A 65 3.45 -13.44 6.48
N PHE A 66 3.96 -14.16 5.48
CA PHE A 66 5.11 -13.72 4.70
C PHE A 66 4.83 -12.43 3.91
N ILE A 67 3.65 -12.33 3.29
CA ILE A 67 3.25 -11.14 2.53
C ILE A 67 3.07 -9.94 3.48
N VAL A 68 2.49 -10.15 4.67
CA VAL A 68 2.35 -9.10 5.69
C VAL A 68 3.72 -8.64 6.17
N ALA A 69 4.64 -9.55 6.50
CA ALA A 69 6.00 -9.22 6.89
C ALA A 69 6.74 -8.43 5.79
N LYS A 70 6.54 -8.80 4.53
CA LYS A 70 7.07 -8.06 3.38
C LYS A 70 6.45 -6.67 3.25
N ALA A 71 5.14 -6.52 3.48
CA ALA A 71 4.46 -5.24 3.42
C ALA A 71 4.93 -4.27 4.52
N ILE A 72 5.23 -4.79 5.71
CA ILE A 72 5.84 -4.02 6.82
C ILE A 72 7.26 -3.58 6.42
N ARG A 73 8.08 -4.50 5.87
CA ARG A 73 9.44 -4.19 5.39
C ARG A 73 9.47 -3.14 4.29
N ASP A 74 8.50 -3.22 3.36
CA ASP A 74 8.35 -2.28 2.25
C ASP A 74 7.75 -0.92 2.70
N GLY A 75 7.39 -0.76 3.99
CA GLY A 75 6.83 0.47 4.54
C GLY A 75 5.40 0.78 4.08
N VAL A 76 4.68 -0.21 3.55
CA VAL A 76 3.31 -0.04 3.04
C VAL A 76 2.31 0.09 4.18
N ILE A 77 2.56 -0.62 5.28
CA ILE A 77 1.76 -0.60 6.51
C ILE A 77 2.68 -0.41 7.73
N GLU A 78 2.27 0.43 8.66
CA GLU A 78 2.88 0.52 9.99
C GLU A 78 2.15 -0.44 10.93
N ALA A 79 2.63 -1.68 10.98
CA ALA A 79 2.09 -2.71 11.85
C ALA A 79 3.21 -3.54 12.48
N THR A 80 2.96 -4.06 13.67
CA THR A 80 3.86 -5.01 14.34
C THR A 80 3.22 -6.39 14.31
N LEU A 81 3.99 -7.38 13.89
CA LEU A 81 3.61 -8.79 13.96
C LEU A 81 4.01 -9.33 15.34
N ASP A 82 3.06 -9.94 16.06
CA ASP A 82 3.32 -10.65 17.31
C ASP A 82 3.37 -12.17 17.03
N PRO A 83 4.56 -12.80 17.04
CA PRO A 83 4.70 -14.22 16.73
C PRO A 83 4.12 -15.14 17.82
N GLN A 84 3.98 -14.67 19.07
CA GLN A 84 3.44 -15.46 20.17
C GLN A 84 1.92 -15.38 20.24
N GLY A 85 1.36 -14.21 19.91
CA GLY A 85 -0.07 -13.97 19.86
C GLY A 85 -0.75 -14.41 18.56
N GLY A 86 0.02 -14.60 17.48
CA GLY A 86 -0.53 -14.97 16.17
C GLY A 86 -1.45 -13.90 15.57
N TYR A 87 -1.27 -12.63 15.96
CA TYR A 87 -2.06 -11.50 15.46
C TYR A 87 -1.15 -10.37 14.96
N MET A 88 -1.61 -9.70 13.90
CA MET A 88 -1.04 -8.44 13.45
C MET A 88 -1.73 -7.31 14.20
N ARG A 89 -0.94 -6.41 14.81
CA ARG A 89 -1.43 -5.17 15.41
C ARG A 89 -1.01 -4.00 14.55
N SER A 90 -1.98 -3.27 13.98
CA SER A 90 -1.66 -2.01 13.30
C SER A 90 -1.33 -0.93 14.34
N LYS A 91 -0.36 -0.09 13.99
CA LYS A 91 -0.07 1.12 14.77
C LYS A 91 -1.12 2.16 14.35
N GLU A 92 -1.88 2.66 15.31
CA GLU A 92 -2.84 3.73 15.02
C GLU A 92 -2.08 4.95 14.48
N SER A 93 -2.67 5.60 13.48
CA SER A 93 -2.16 6.83 12.90
C SER A 93 -2.03 7.87 14.02
N SER A 94 -0.78 8.16 14.40
CA SER A 94 -0.45 9.17 15.40
C SER A 94 -0.95 10.53 14.93
N ASP A 95 -1.33 11.38 15.89
CA ASP A 95 -1.65 12.77 15.60
C ASP A 95 -0.44 13.47 14.95
N ILE A 96 -0.61 13.88 13.70
CA ILE A 96 0.40 14.56 12.88
C ILE A 96 0.72 15.97 13.40
N TYR A 97 -0.17 16.57 14.19
CA TYR A 97 0.05 17.91 14.76
C TYR A 97 0.99 17.91 15.96
N CYS A 98 1.23 16.73 16.56
CA CYS A 98 2.21 16.57 17.62
C CYS A 98 3.66 16.52 17.10
N THR A 99 3.87 16.36 15.78
CA THR A 99 5.20 16.25 15.17
C THR A 99 5.59 17.53 14.42
N LYS A 100 6.85 17.60 13.96
CA LYS A 100 7.37 18.71 13.14
C LYS A 100 7.01 18.58 11.65
N GLU A 101 6.36 17.49 11.25
CA GLU A 101 5.95 17.24 9.86
C GLU A 101 5.11 18.39 9.25
N PRO A 102 4.06 18.92 9.92
CA PRO A 102 3.29 20.03 9.36
C PRO A 102 4.16 21.27 9.11
N GLN A 103 5.08 21.61 10.03
CA GLN A 103 5.97 22.76 9.86
C GLN A 103 6.86 22.61 8.61
N MET A 104 7.42 21.42 8.39
CA MET A 104 8.23 21.13 7.20
C MET A 104 7.42 21.19 5.91
N ALA A 105 6.21 20.63 5.91
CA ALA A 105 5.32 20.67 4.75
C ALA A 105 4.92 22.10 4.37
N PHE A 106 4.63 22.95 5.37
CA PHE A 106 4.36 24.37 5.12
C PHE A 106 5.59 25.11 4.61
N HIS A 107 6.77 24.87 5.17
CA HIS A 107 7.99 25.50 4.70
C HIS A 107 8.27 25.18 3.22
N GLN A 108 8.13 23.91 2.82
CA GLN A 108 8.30 23.48 1.42
C GLN A 108 7.29 24.18 0.48
N ARG A 109 6.02 24.28 0.90
CA ARG A 109 4.98 24.97 0.13
C ARG A 109 5.24 26.47 -0.01
N ILE A 110 5.68 27.12 1.07
CA ILE A 110 5.99 28.56 1.07
C ILE A 110 7.19 28.83 0.16
N SER A 111 8.26 28.03 0.24
CA SER A 111 9.42 28.15 -0.65
C SER A 111 8.98 28.06 -2.12
N PHE A 112 8.17 27.05 -2.46
CA PHE A 112 7.66 26.89 -3.82
C PHE A 112 6.88 28.11 -4.32
N CYS A 113 5.99 28.68 -3.49
CA CYS A 113 5.25 29.88 -3.85
C CYS A 113 6.16 31.12 -4.01
N LEU A 114 7.16 31.26 -3.14
CA LEU A 114 8.13 32.36 -3.24
C LEU A 114 9.01 32.23 -4.49
N ASP A 115 9.44 31.03 -4.83
CA ASP A 115 10.18 30.74 -6.07
C ASP A 115 9.33 31.08 -7.31
N LEU A 116 8.05 30.70 -7.32
CA LEU A 116 7.12 31.03 -8.41
C LEU A 116 6.91 32.55 -8.54
N HIS A 117 6.77 33.24 -7.41
CA HIS A 117 6.65 34.70 -7.39
C HIS A 117 7.93 35.37 -7.95
N ASN A 118 9.11 34.93 -7.50
CA ASN A 118 10.38 35.43 -7.98
C ASN A 118 10.61 35.17 -9.48
N GLN A 119 10.10 34.06 -10.01
CA GLN A 119 10.12 33.77 -11.45
C GLN A 119 9.15 34.64 -12.25
N SER A 120 8.03 35.06 -11.66
CA SER A 120 7.00 35.86 -12.34
C SER A 120 7.26 37.37 -12.30
N VAL A 121 8.04 37.83 -11.32
CA VAL A 121 8.46 39.23 -11.17
C VAL A 121 9.74 39.54 -11.97
N LYS A 122 10.48 38.49 -12.38
CA LYS A 122 11.54 38.59 -13.40
C LYS A 122 10.95 38.67 -14.80
#